data_AF-A0A0P4V5H8-F1
#
_entry.id   AF-A0A0P4V5H8-F1
#
_cell.length_a   1.000
_cell.length_b   1.000
_cell.length_c   1.000
_cell.angle_alpha   90.00
_cell.angle_beta   90.00
_cell.angle_gamma   90.00
#
_symmetry.space_group_name_H-M   'P 1'
#
loop_
_entity.id
_entity.type
_entity.pdbx_description
1 polymer ?
#
loop_
_entity_poly.entity_id
_entity_poly.type
_entity_poly.pdbx_seq_one_letter_code
_entity_poly.pdbx_strand_id
1 'polypeptide(L)'
;MKKLLLFAAIASCSVSLISCGNAQTNAAQTTTAQEPTPTVATSNTVSQPDTTPTKTEAIAANPTSNRSNNLPEIATVRQLKLKNSSCTLTLEGANSQRFATPTSLATCDNQSAFLNQKVRPVYEQGTSGVVVTSLELVNAPTSDSQTLTNGQWTITIGNLKAWSGVNNTGNATYRGCDAQGKCINLTQGKTSARNGVVVTAWQNGNYTYAVQSPISDRPTTSGTTLIVRQGGTEVLRETGFQTVSQ
;
A
#
# COMPACT_ATOMS: atom_id res chain seq x y z
N MET A 1 -60.15 2.35 -1.90
CA MET A 1 -60.94 2.81 -3.06
C MET A 1 -60.00 3.43 -4.09
N LYS A 2 -60.15 3.03 -5.36
CA LYS A 2 -59.79 3.70 -6.64
C LYS A 2 -58.51 4.56 -6.68
N LYS A 3 -57.43 4.07 -7.32
CA LYS A 3 -57.07 4.22 -8.76
C LYS A 3 -56.81 5.68 -9.19
N LEU A 4 -55.59 5.97 -9.65
CA LEU A 4 -55.39 6.49 -11.01
C LEU A 4 -53.97 6.19 -11.51
N LEU A 5 -53.91 5.56 -12.67
CA LEU A 5 -52.76 5.36 -13.55
C LEU A 5 -52.61 6.59 -14.44
N LEU A 6 -51.39 6.90 -14.87
CA LEU A 6 -51.18 7.58 -16.16
C LEU A 6 -49.87 7.13 -16.80
N PHE A 7 -50.06 6.49 -17.96
CA PHE A 7 -49.05 6.06 -18.92
C PHE A 7 -48.59 7.25 -19.76
N ALA A 8 -47.32 7.25 -20.15
CA ALA A 8 -46.87 7.78 -21.44
C ALA A 8 -45.61 7.05 -21.91
N ALA A 9 -45.79 6.21 -22.93
CA ALA A 9 -44.76 5.79 -23.88
C ALA A 9 -44.47 6.98 -24.83
N ILE A 10 -43.38 7.14 -25.59
CA ILE A 10 -42.77 6.40 -26.71
C ILE A 10 -41.49 7.23 -27.03
N ALA A 11 -40.33 6.70 -27.39
CA ALA A 11 -39.92 6.62 -28.80
C ALA A 11 -38.57 5.93 -28.99
N SER A 12 -38.62 4.90 -29.83
CA SER A 12 -37.51 4.22 -30.49
C SER A 12 -36.81 5.12 -31.51
N CYS A 13 -35.49 5.09 -31.53
CA CYS A 13 -34.71 5.31 -32.75
C CYS A 13 -33.58 4.29 -32.79
N SER A 14 -33.88 3.14 -33.39
CA SER A 14 -32.89 2.19 -33.89
C SER A 14 -32.31 2.76 -35.18
N VAL A 15 -31.02 3.11 -35.18
CA VAL A 15 -30.27 3.30 -36.43
C VAL A 15 -29.29 2.14 -36.54
N SER A 16 -29.68 1.16 -37.35
CA SER A 16 -28.77 0.17 -37.91
C SER A 16 -28.17 0.77 -39.17
N LEU A 17 -26.86 0.98 -39.20
CA LEU A 17 -26.13 1.11 -40.45
C LEU A 17 -25.24 -0.10 -40.63
N ILE A 18 -25.62 -0.85 -41.65
CA ILE A 18 -24.85 -1.89 -42.34
C ILE A 18 -23.68 -1.19 -43.04
N SER A 19 -22.48 -1.75 -42.93
CA SER A 19 -21.50 -1.66 -44.02
C SER A 19 -20.68 -2.95 -44.07
N CYS A 20 -20.92 -3.72 -45.12
CA CYS A 20 -20.07 -4.81 -45.58
C CYS A 20 -18.90 -4.22 -46.38
N GLY A 21 -17.72 -4.81 -46.22
CA GLY A 21 -16.56 -4.57 -47.07
C GLY A 21 -15.53 -5.67 -46.87
N ASN A 22 -15.76 -6.81 -47.53
CA ASN A 22 -14.83 -7.94 -47.67
C ASN A 22 -13.84 -7.67 -48.82
N ALA A 23 -12.55 -7.87 -48.58
CA ALA A 23 -11.49 -8.32 -49.50
C ALA A 23 -10.16 -8.21 -48.73
N GLN A 24 -9.15 -9.07 -48.81
CA GLN A 24 -8.89 -10.25 -49.61
C GLN A 24 -7.74 -11.01 -48.91
N THR A 25 -7.72 -12.32 -49.13
CA THR A 25 -6.65 -13.27 -48.86
C THR A 25 -5.31 -12.83 -49.44
N ASN A 26 -4.20 -13.03 -48.72
CA ASN A 26 -2.99 -13.58 -49.32
C ASN A 26 -2.11 -14.26 -48.27
N ALA A 27 -1.75 -15.49 -48.62
CA ALA A 27 -0.84 -16.36 -47.91
C ALA A 27 0.62 -16.09 -48.34
N ALA A 28 1.52 -16.54 -47.46
CA ALA A 28 2.93 -16.88 -47.69
C ALA A 28 3.91 -15.74 -47.98
N GLN A 29 4.92 -15.58 -47.11
CA GLN A 29 6.26 -16.06 -47.44
C GLN A 29 7.18 -16.13 -46.22
N THR A 30 7.73 -17.33 -46.04
CA THR A 30 8.93 -17.66 -45.28
C THR A 30 10.16 -17.10 -45.99
N THR A 31 11.06 -16.40 -45.29
CA THR A 31 12.49 -16.35 -45.67
C THR A 31 13.37 -16.21 -44.43
N THR A 32 14.36 -17.11 -44.38
CA THR A 32 15.36 -17.33 -43.35
C THR A 32 16.59 -16.43 -43.53
N ALA A 33 17.24 -16.12 -42.39
CA ALA A 33 18.68 -15.89 -42.16
C ALA A 33 19.43 -14.74 -42.88
N GLN A 34 20.09 -13.88 -42.08
CA GLN A 34 21.56 -13.85 -42.07
C GLN A 34 22.14 -13.13 -40.84
N GLU A 35 23.07 -13.82 -40.19
CA GLU A 35 24.10 -13.32 -39.26
C GLU A 35 25.13 -12.46 -40.02
N PRO A 36 25.80 -11.50 -39.35
CA PRO A 36 27.26 -11.62 -39.30
C PRO A 36 27.89 -11.21 -37.94
N THR A 37 28.82 -12.05 -37.48
CA THR A 37 30.01 -11.73 -36.65
C THR A 37 31.22 -12.13 -37.54
N PRO A 38 32.43 -11.50 -37.53
CA PRO A 38 33.33 -11.27 -36.37
C PRO A 38 34.16 -9.95 -36.45
N THR A 39 34.90 -9.45 -35.44
CA THR A 39 36.25 -9.83 -34.94
C THR A 39 36.75 -8.67 -34.02
N VAL A 40 37.07 -8.85 -32.71
CA VAL A 40 38.42 -8.93 -32.03
C VAL A 40 39.38 -7.77 -32.36
N ALA A 41 40.19 -7.08 -31.51
CA ALA A 41 40.48 -6.91 -30.07
C ALA A 41 41.33 -5.59 -29.95
N THR A 42 41.56 -4.92 -28.80
CA THR A 42 42.62 -5.21 -27.81
C THR A 42 42.80 -4.00 -26.87
N SER A 43 42.91 -4.30 -25.57
CA SER A 43 43.62 -3.70 -24.42
C SER A 43 43.97 -2.20 -24.32
N ASN A 44 43.77 -1.65 -23.12
CA ASN A 44 44.86 -1.08 -22.32
C ASN A 44 44.54 -1.17 -20.81
N THR A 45 45.44 -1.85 -20.09
CA THR A 45 45.64 -1.81 -18.64
C THR A 45 46.68 -0.73 -18.34
N VAL A 46 46.58 0.01 -17.21
CA VAL A 46 47.71 0.41 -16.35
C VAL A 46 47.20 1.11 -15.07
N SER A 47 47.54 0.46 -13.95
CA SER A 47 48.01 0.95 -12.63
C SER A 47 47.15 1.76 -11.65
N GLN A 48 46.97 1.11 -10.49
CA GLN A 48 46.79 1.57 -9.10
C GLN A 48 47.90 2.57 -8.66
N PRO A 49 47.68 3.40 -7.61
CA PRO A 49 48.08 2.95 -6.28
C PRO A 49 47.12 3.34 -5.12
N ASP A 50 47.27 2.58 -4.04
CA ASP A 50 46.64 2.71 -2.72
C ASP A 50 46.96 4.03 -1.98
N THR A 51 46.04 4.54 -1.16
CA THR A 51 46.10 4.50 0.34
C THR A 51 45.25 5.60 1.03
N THR A 52 44.51 5.14 2.06
CA THR A 52 44.14 5.83 3.33
C THR A 52 42.85 6.69 3.38
N PRO A 53 42.04 6.55 4.47
CA PRO A 53 40.60 6.77 4.44
C PRO A 53 40.19 8.15 4.98
N THR A 54 39.36 8.86 4.22
CA THR A 54 38.79 10.14 4.67
C THR A 54 37.43 9.91 5.34
N LYS A 55 37.50 9.78 6.67
CA LYS A 55 36.55 10.25 7.69
C LYS A 55 35.07 10.28 7.27
N THR A 56 34.39 9.17 7.51
CA THR A 56 32.94 9.12 7.69
C THR A 56 32.56 9.97 8.90
N GLU A 57 31.92 11.10 8.66
CA GLU A 57 31.29 11.90 9.69
C GLU A 57 29.98 11.20 10.10
N ALA A 58 30.09 10.39 11.15
CA ALA A 58 28.96 9.77 11.81
C ALA A 58 28.10 10.88 12.44
N ILE A 59 26.98 11.20 11.80
CA ILE A 59 25.89 11.89 12.49
C ILE A 59 25.33 10.90 13.51
N ALA A 60 25.62 11.19 14.77
CA ALA A 60 25.27 10.39 15.93
C ALA A 60 23.76 10.10 15.96
N ALA A 61 23.41 8.85 15.65
CA ALA A 61 22.14 8.27 16.04
C ALA A 61 22.32 7.51 17.35
N ASN A 62 21.50 7.93 18.31
CA ASN A 62 21.01 7.25 19.51
C ASN A 62 21.86 7.22 20.80
N PRO A 63 21.28 7.68 21.93
CA PRO A 63 21.66 7.18 23.23
C PRO A 63 21.23 5.70 23.33
N THR A 64 22.21 4.83 23.52
CA THR A 64 22.00 3.42 23.84
C THR A 64 21.37 3.32 25.23
N SER A 65 20.04 3.31 25.29
CA SER A 65 19.31 2.90 26.49
C SER A 65 19.30 1.37 26.55
N ASN A 66 19.70 0.82 27.69
CA ASN A 66 19.75 -0.62 27.98
C ASN A 66 18.45 -1.33 27.57
N ARG A 67 18.43 -1.92 26.36
CA ARG A 67 17.34 -2.78 25.90
C ARG A 67 17.37 -4.06 26.71
N SER A 68 16.30 -4.32 27.47
CA SER A 68 15.97 -5.69 27.87
C SER A 68 15.82 -6.53 26.59
N ASN A 69 16.65 -7.56 26.42
CA ASN A 69 16.88 -8.30 25.17
C ASN A 69 15.64 -9.00 24.57
N ASN A 70 14.46 -8.89 25.19
CA ASN A 70 13.25 -9.60 24.80
C ASN A 70 12.13 -8.70 24.26
N LEU A 71 12.31 -7.38 24.22
CA LEU A 71 11.25 -6.47 23.73
C LEU A 71 11.34 -6.27 22.21
N PRO A 72 10.19 -6.28 21.49
CA PRO A 72 10.20 -6.16 20.05
C PRO A 72 10.52 -4.73 19.62
N GLU A 73 11.40 -4.59 18.64
CA GLU A 73 11.69 -3.30 18.00
C GLU A 73 10.53 -2.84 17.10
N ILE A 74 9.86 -3.79 16.45
CA ILE A 74 8.66 -3.55 15.65
C ILE A 74 7.60 -4.55 16.07
N ALA A 75 6.38 -4.08 16.33
CA ALA A 75 5.27 -4.90 16.78
C ALA A 75 3.94 -4.40 16.22
N THR A 76 2.89 -5.23 16.31
CA THR A 76 1.52 -4.81 16.04
C THR A 76 0.80 -4.52 17.34
N VAL A 77 0.12 -3.39 17.46
CA VAL A 77 -0.74 -3.11 18.62
C VAL A 77 -1.99 -3.98 18.54
N ARG A 78 -2.19 -4.86 19.51
CA ARG A 78 -3.38 -5.74 19.57
C ARG A 78 -4.45 -5.25 20.51
N GLN A 79 -4.04 -4.54 21.55
CA GLN A 79 -4.97 -4.05 22.55
C GLN A 79 -4.41 -2.81 23.23
N LEU A 80 -5.27 -1.84 23.47
CA LEU A 80 -5.09 -0.75 24.42
C LEU A 80 -6.25 -0.87 25.39
N LYS A 81 -5.95 -0.95 26.70
CA LYS A 81 -6.97 -1.15 27.72
C LYS A 81 -6.74 -0.17 28.87
N LEU A 82 -7.69 0.72 29.07
CA LEU A 82 -7.76 1.59 30.22
C LEU A 82 -8.37 0.84 31.40
N LYS A 83 -7.68 0.78 32.53
CA LYS A 83 -8.19 0.25 33.81
C LYS A 83 -7.66 1.06 34.97
N ASN A 84 -8.53 1.58 35.82
CA ASN A 84 -8.17 2.31 37.06
C ASN A 84 -7.09 3.37 36.81
N SER A 85 -7.28 4.23 35.80
CA SER A 85 -6.33 5.28 35.40
C SER A 85 -4.96 4.80 34.90
N SER A 86 -4.81 3.51 34.60
CA SER A 86 -3.63 2.95 33.94
C SER A 86 -3.98 2.44 32.55
N CYS A 87 -3.13 2.75 31.57
CA CYS A 87 -3.24 2.23 30.22
C CYS A 87 -2.29 1.05 30.04
N THR A 88 -2.84 -0.11 29.68
CA THR A 88 -2.05 -1.29 29.28
C THR A 88 -2.10 -1.44 27.76
N LEU A 89 -0.92 -1.52 27.16
CA LEU A 89 -0.71 -1.79 25.74
C LEU A 89 -0.29 -3.25 25.57
N THR A 90 -0.92 -3.96 24.63
CA THR A 90 -0.48 -5.29 24.20
C THR A 90 0.11 -5.21 22.80
N LEU A 91 1.40 -5.54 22.71
CA LEU A 91 2.18 -5.61 21.48
C LEU A 91 2.33 -7.08 21.04
N GLU A 92 2.20 -7.34 19.75
CA GLU A 92 2.51 -8.63 19.14
C GLU A 92 3.76 -8.49 18.25
N GLY A 93 4.86 -9.10 18.69
CA GLY A 93 6.15 -9.09 18.00
C GLY A 93 6.30 -10.24 16.99
N ALA A 94 7.54 -10.57 16.64
CA ALA A 94 7.84 -11.73 15.79
C ALA A 94 7.32 -13.03 16.42
N ASN A 95 6.97 -14.00 15.57
CA ASN A 95 6.47 -15.32 15.99
C ASN A 95 5.20 -15.28 16.86
N SER A 96 4.36 -14.25 16.68
CA SER A 96 3.11 -14.04 17.43
C SER A 96 3.30 -13.93 18.95
N GLN A 97 4.51 -13.62 19.41
CA GLN A 97 4.78 -13.39 20.83
C GLN A 97 4.11 -12.09 21.30
N ARG A 98 3.39 -12.15 22.43
CA ARG A 98 2.66 -11.01 22.99
C ARG A 98 3.36 -10.43 24.21
N PHE A 99 3.40 -9.11 24.27
CA PHE A 99 4.01 -8.33 25.34
C PHE A 99 2.98 -7.34 25.87
N ALA A 100 2.67 -7.42 27.16
CA ALA A 100 1.85 -6.43 27.82
C ALA A 100 2.75 -5.43 28.55
N THR A 101 2.62 -4.15 28.23
CA THR A 101 3.42 -3.09 28.83
C THR A 101 2.51 -1.95 29.27
N PRO A 102 2.84 -1.25 30.38
CA PRO A 102 2.22 0.03 30.67
C PRO A 102 2.53 1.02 29.54
N THR A 103 1.61 1.96 29.29
CA THR A 103 1.83 3.11 28.41
C THR A 103 1.06 4.33 28.95
N SER A 104 1.19 5.47 28.28
CA SER A 104 0.54 6.71 28.68
C SER A 104 -0.98 6.66 28.48
N LEU A 105 -1.71 7.44 29.28
CA LEU A 105 -3.15 7.65 29.10
C LEU A 105 -3.49 8.23 27.72
N ALA A 106 -2.69 9.19 27.25
CA ALA A 106 -2.85 9.81 25.93
C ALA A 106 -2.75 8.78 24.77
N THR A 107 -1.98 7.71 24.94
CA THR A 107 -1.92 6.61 23.97
C THR A 107 -3.22 5.79 23.97
N CYS A 108 -3.83 5.57 25.14
CA CYS A 108 -5.14 4.93 25.24
C CYS A 108 -6.25 5.80 24.63
N ASP A 109 -6.22 7.11 24.83
CA ASP A 109 -7.22 8.03 24.29
C ASP A 109 -7.20 8.06 22.74
N ASN A 110 -6.04 7.78 22.15
CA ASN A 110 -5.84 7.66 20.69
C ASN A 110 -5.89 6.21 20.20
N GLN A 111 -6.65 5.33 20.86
CA GLN A 111 -6.68 3.89 20.54
C GLN A 111 -6.94 3.60 19.05
N SER A 112 -7.87 4.32 18.41
CA SER A 112 -8.19 4.12 16.99
C SER A 112 -7.01 4.37 16.05
N ALA A 113 -6.10 5.29 16.43
CA ALA A 113 -4.91 5.62 15.64
C ALA A 113 -3.87 4.50 15.67
N PHE A 114 -3.86 3.66 16.70
CA PHE A 114 -2.81 2.67 16.94
C PHE A 114 -3.30 1.21 16.86
N LEU A 115 -4.58 0.91 17.09
CA LEU A 115 -5.07 -0.46 17.12
C LEU A 115 -4.87 -1.17 15.76
N ASN A 116 -4.31 -2.38 15.81
CA ASN A 116 -3.93 -3.20 14.65
C ASN A 116 -2.94 -2.50 13.70
N GLN A 117 -2.21 -1.49 14.20
CA GLN A 117 -1.14 -0.85 13.45
C GLN A 117 0.20 -1.50 13.76
N LYS A 118 1.06 -1.56 12.75
CA LYS A 118 2.47 -1.88 12.94
C LYS A 118 3.15 -0.63 13.45
N VAL A 119 3.84 -0.75 14.58
CA VAL A 119 4.46 0.37 15.29
C VAL A 119 5.89 0.03 15.68
N ARG A 120 6.69 1.07 15.86
CA ARG A 120 7.98 1.05 16.54
C ARG A 120 7.75 1.65 17.93
N PRO A 121 7.67 0.83 18.99
CA PRO A 121 7.48 1.32 20.34
C PRO A 121 8.78 1.94 20.85
N VAL A 122 8.68 3.07 21.55
CA VAL A 122 9.79 3.67 22.29
C VAL A 122 9.63 3.28 23.76
N TYR A 123 10.71 2.71 24.31
CA TYR A 123 10.72 2.13 25.65
C TYR A 123 11.57 2.98 26.59
N GLU A 124 11.09 3.17 27.81
CA GLU A 124 11.83 3.79 28.90
C GLU A 124 11.78 2.92 30.16
N GLN A 125 12.84 3.00 30.97
CA GLN A 125 12.91 2.30 32.24
C GLN A 125 12.19 3.13 33.30
N GLY A 126 11.01 2.68 33.73
CA GLY A 126 10.30 3.23 34.87
C GLY A 126 10.71 2.57 36.18
N THR A 127 10.23 3.14 37.30
CA THR A 127 10.43 2.60 38.65
C THR A 127 9.84 1.20 38.85
N SER A 128 8.83 0.83 38.07
CA SER A 128 8.13 -0.46 38.15
C SER A 128 8.38 -1.38 36.93
N GLY A 129 9.38 -1.05 36.10
CA GLY A 129 9.71 -1.81 34.90
C GLY A 129 9.65 -0.97 33.62
N VAL A 130 9.71 -1.63 32.47
CA VAL A 130 9.73 -0.97 31.16
C VAL A 130 8.35 -0.45 30.79
N VAL A 131 8.28 0.81 30.37
CA VAL A 131 7.06 1.51 29.92
C VAL A 131 7.23 1.91 28.46
N VAL A 132 6.15 1.82 27.68
CA VAL A 132 6.13 2.37 26.32
C VAL A 132 5.70 3.84 26.40
N THR A 133 6.61 4.76 26.10
CA THR A 133 6.36 6.21 26.21
C THR A 133 5.82 6.82 24.92
N SER A 134 6.14 6.23 23.77
CA SER A 134 5.54 6.62 22.49
C SER A 134 5.43 5.44 21.52
N LEU A 135 4.55 5.60 20.53
CA LEU A 135 4.34 4.66 19.44
C LEU A 135 4.54 5.39 18.12
N GLU A 136 5.52 4.96 17.35
CA GLU A 136 5.71 5.46 15.98
C GLU A 136 5.06 4.51 15.00
N LEU A 137 4.15 4.99 14.16
CA LEU A 137 3.54 4.18 13.11
C LEU A 137 4.58 3.77 12.06
N VAL A 138 4.76 2.47 11.89
CA VAL A 138 5.55 1.93 10.78
C VAL A 138 4.67 2.03 9.54
N ASN A 139 4.98 3.01 8.68
CA ASN A 139 4.17 3.49 7.55
C ASN A 139 3.00 4.42 7.94
N ALA A 140 3.23 5.37 8.85
CA ALA A 140 2.29 6.46 9.10
C ALA A 140 1.83 7.08 7.76
N PRO A 141 0.54 7.46 7.63
CA PRO A 141 0.12 8.29 6.51
C PRO A 141 0.92 9.61 6.54
N THR A 142 1.85 9.77 5.60
CA THR A 142 2.63 11.00 5.41
C THR A 142 1.82 12.00 4.56
N SER A 143 2.35 13.21 4.34
CA SER A 143 1.83 14.13 3.30
C SER A 143 1.87 13.55 1.88
N ASP A 144 2.42 12.35 1.75
CA ASP A 144 2.46 11.52 0.54
C ASP A 144 1.64 10.24 0.68
N SER A 145 0.50 10.35 1.37
CA SER A 145 -0.42 9.25 1.57
C SER A 145 -1.87 9.68 1.38
N GLN A 146 -2.71 8.70 1.10
CA GLN A 146 -4.14 8.88 1.01
C GLN A 146 -4.83 7.78 1.81
N THR A 147 -5.80 8.17 2.64
CA THR A 147 -6.67 7.22 3.33
C THR A 147 -8.08 7.31 2.76
N LEU A 148 -8.65 6.16 2.44
CA LEU A 148 -9.96 5.99 1.86
C LEU A 148 -10.80 5.04 2.70
N THR A 149 -12.10 5.30 2.79
CA THR A 149 -13.04 4.38 3.45
C THR A 149 -14.35 4.28 2.69
N ASN A 150 -14.98 3.11 2.73
CA ASN A 150 -16.37 2.90 2.29
C ASN A 150 -17.28 2.41 3.43
N GLY A 151 -16.81 2.54 4.68
CA GLY A 151 -17.48 2.05 5.89
C GLY A 151 -17.28 0.56 6.19
N GLN A 152 -17.00 -0.27 5.17
CA GLN A 152 -16.65 -1.69 5.37
C GLN A 152 -15.13 -1.90 5.35
N TRP A 153 -14.43 -1.11 4.56
CA TRP A 153 -13.00 -1.15 4.40
C TRP A 153 -12.41 0.23 4.62
N THR A 154 -11.26 0.26 5.29
CA THR A 154 -10.40 1.43 5.37
C THR A 154 -9.05 1.07 4.77
N ILE A 155 -8.67 1.78 3.71
CA ILE A 155 -7.40 1.58 3.02
C ILE A 155 -6.54 2.83 3.12
N THR A 156 -5.26 2.67 3.44
CA THR A 156 -4.25 3.72 3.41
C THR A 156 -3.21 3.33 2.37
N ILE A 157 -3.00 4.20 1.39
CA ILE A 157 -1.95 4.07 0.39
C ILE A 157 -0.90 5.12 0.70
N GLY A 158 0.33 4.70 0.95
CA GLY A 158 1.45 5.60 1.23
C GLY A 158 2.48 5.58 0.12
N ASN A 159 3.40 6.55 0.19
CA ASN A 159 4.51 6.70 -0.75
C ASN A 159 4.02 6.91 -2.20
N LEU A 160 2.98 7.72 -2.37
CA LEU A 160 2.35 7.99 -3.68
C LEU A 160 3.29 8.71 -4.66
N LYS A 161 4.18 9.58 -4.17
CA LYS A 161 5.19 10.32 -4.95
C LYS A 161 6.36 9.46 -5.40
N ALA A 162 6.48 8.21 -4.93
CA ALA A 162 7.49 7.29 -5.46
C ALA A 162 7.23 6.90 -6.93
N TRP A 163 6.03 7.12 -7.45
CA TRP A 163 5.73 6.87 -8.84
C TRP A 163 6.19 8.01 -9.74
N SER A 164 7.05 7.71 -10.71
CA SER A 164 7.63 8.70 -11.63
C SER A 164 6.76 9.03 -12.85
N GLY A 165 5.54 8.48 -12.93
CA GLY A 165 4.69 8.54 -14.12
C GLY A 165 4.93 7.41 -15.13
N VAL A 166 5.97 6.58 -14.93
CA VAL A 166 6.26 5.43 -15.80
C VAL A 166 5.50 4.19 -15.32
N ASN A 167 4.87 3.46 -16.23
CA ASN A 167 4.10 2.26 -15.88
C ASN A 167 4.96 1.19 -15.19
N ASN A 168 4.33 0.49 -14.24
CA ASN A 168 4.91 -0.58 -13.43
C ASN A 168 6.11 -0.13 -12.56
N THR A 169 6.16 1.16 -12.20
CA THR A 169 7.18 1.72 -11.30
C THR A 169 6.58 2.16 -9.97
N GLY A 170 7.39 2.73 -9.09
CA GLY A 170 6.97 3.13 -7.74
C GLY A 170 7.34 2.13 -6.65
N ASN A 171 7.02 2.53 -5.42
CA ASN A 171 7.24 1.74 -4.21
C ASN A 171 6.12 2.07 -3.19
N ALA A 172 4.88 2.03 -3.65
CA ALA A 172 3.73 2.38 -2.82
C ALA A 172 3.57 1.37 -1.68
N THR A 173 3.11 1.85 -0.52
CA THR A 173 2.72 1.00 0.61
C THR A 173 1.21 0.91 0.66
N TYR A 174 0.69 -0.20 1.20
CA TYR A 174 -0.73 -0.42 1.39
C TYR A 174 -0.99 -0.92 2.79
N ARG A 175 -2.02 -0.37 3.42
CA ARG A 175 -2.65 -0.94 4.59
C ARG A 175 -4.15 -1.01 4.34
N GLY A 176 -4.73 -2.19 4.42
CA GLY A 176 -6.17 -2.39 4.30
C GLY A 176 -6.73 -3.09 5.53
N CYS A 177 -7.80 -2.54 6.10
CA CYS A 177 -8.50 -3.11 7.24
C CYS A 177 -9.99 -3.30 6.93
N ASP A 178 -10.55 -4.41 7.38
CA ASP A 178 -12.00 -4.62 7.41
C ASP A 178 -12.66 -3.90 8.61
N ALA A 179 -14.00 -3.93 8.66
CA ALA A 179 -14.80 -3.32 9.72
C ALA A 179 -14.55 -3.95 11.10
N GLN A 180 -14.04 -5.18 11.16
CA GLN A 180 -13.64 -5.87 12.38
C GLN A 180 -12.23 -5.46 12.85
N GLY A 181 -11.55 -4.61 12.08
CA GLY A 181 -10.21 -4.12 12.37
C GLY A 181 -9.10 -5.10 12.01
N LYS A 182 -9.39 -6.19 11.30
CA LYS A 182 -8.36 -7.11 10.80
C LYS A 182 -7.69 -6.47 9.60
N CYS A 183 -6.38 -6.33 9.68
CA CYS A 183 -5.60 -5.56 8.72
C CYS A 183 -4.52 -6.39 8.03
N ILE A 184 -4.17 -5.99 6.80
CA ILE A 184 -2.98 -6.43 6.08
C ILE A 184 -2.11 -5.21 5.71
N ASN A 185 -0.80 -5.40 5.73
CA ASN A 185 0.17 -4.39 5.32
C ASN A 185 1.04 -4.96 4.20
N LEU A 186 1.15 -4.22 3.10
CA LEU A 186 1.91 -4.60 1.91
C LEU A 186 2.86 -3.47 1.51
N THR A 187 3.98 -3.82 0.90
CA THR A 187 5.01 -2.89 0.42
C THR A 187 5.37 -3.23 -1.02
N GLN A 188 6.24 -2.43 -1.64
CA GLN A 188 6.71 -2.65 -3.02
C GLN A 188 5.59 -2.57 -4.08
N GLY A 189 4.53 -1.81 -3.79
CA GLY A 189 3.45 -1.59 -4.73
C GLY A 189 3.91 -0.87 -5.99
N LYS A 190 3.38 -1.29 -7.13
CA LYS A 190 3.68 -0.72 -8.44
C LYS A 190 2.46 -0.01 -9.00
N THR A 191 2.69 1.16 -9.59
CA THR A 191 1.66 2.03 -10.16
C THR A 191 1.79 2.07 -11.68
N SER A 192 0.64 2.01 -12.34
CA SER A 192 0.49 2.17 -13.78
C SER A 192 -0.71 3.06 -14.07
N ALA A 193 -0.60 3.91 -15.08
CA ALA A 193 -1.72 4.69 -15.60
C ALA A 193 -1.99 4.31 -17.04
N ARG A 194 -3.23 3.91 -17.33
CA ARG A 194 -3.66 3.55 -18.68
C ARG A 194 -5.14 3.87 -18.85
N ASN A 195 -5.51 4.45 -20.00
CA ASN A 195 -6.90 4.73 -20.36
C ASN A 195 -7.65 5.56 -19.30
N GLY A 196 -7.00 6.58 -18.73
CA GLY A 196 -7.62 7.44 -17.71
C GLY A 196 -7.78 6.79 -16.34
N VAL A 197 -7.17 5.62 -16.09
CA VAL A 197 -7.23 4.93 -14.79
C VAL A 197 -5.82 4.72 -14.26
N VAL A 198 -5.60 5.11 -13.00
CA VAL A 198 -4.40 4.78 -12.23
C VAL A 198 -4.69 3.50 -11.46
N VAL A 199 -3.80 2.53 -11.58
CA VAL A 199 -3.84 1.28 -10.83
C VAL A 199 -2.55 1.17 -10.03
N THR A 200 -2.68 1.07 -8.71
CA THR A 200 -1.58 0.66 -7.83
C THR A 200 -1.86 -0.75 -7.33
N ALA A 201 -0.90 -1.65 -7.49
CA ALA A 201 -1.06 -3.05 -7.15
C ALA A 201 0.10 -3.61 -6.30
N TRP A 202 -0.24 -4.54 -5.42
CA TRP A 202 0.66 -5.26 -4.53
C TRP A 202 0.46 -6.76 -4.68
N GLN A 203 1.55 -7.52 -4.59
CA GLN A 203 1.52 -8.98 -4.56
C GLN A 203 1.77 -9.50 -3.15
N ASN A 204 1.05 -10.55 -2.76
CA ASN A 204 1.28 -11.29 -1.53
C ASN A 204 0.99 -12.78 -1.77
N GLY A 205 2.04 -13.55 -2.07
CA GLY A 205 1.89 -14.93 -2.52
C GLY A 205 1.08 -15.00 -3.81
N ASN A 206 0.03 -15.84 -3.82
CA ASN A 206 -0.89 -15.96 -4.96
C ASN A 206 -1.99 -14.88 -4.99
N TYR A 207 -1.99 -13.93 -4.06
CA TYR A 207 -2.94 -12.82 -4.03
C TYR A 207 -2.36 -11.57 -4.69
N THR A 208 -3.22 -10.85 -5.42
CA THR A 208 -2.96 -9.50 -5.92
C THR A 208 -4.00 -8.55 -5.36
N TYR A 209 -3.54 -7.48 -4.73
CA TYR A 209 -4.38 -6.39 -4.22
C TYR A 209 -4.19 -5.20 -5.15
N ALA A 210 -5.26 -4.65 -5.70
CA ALA A 210 -5.19 -3.53 -6.63
C ALA A 210 -6.18 -2.45 -6.22
N VAL A 211 -5.71 -1.22 -6.11
CA VAL A 211 -6.57 -0.04 -6.00
C VAL A 211 -6.58 0.66 -7.35
N GLN A 212 -7.76 0.86 -7.89
CA GLN A 212 -7.99 1.53 -9.16
C GLN A 212 -8.71 2.84 -8.90
N SER A 213 -8.19 3.95 -9.40
CA SER A 213 -8.82 5.27 -9.31
C SER A 213 -8.83 5.92 -10.69
N PRO A 214 -9.94 6.58 -11.09
CA PRO A 214 -9.93 7.40 -12.29
C PRO A 214 -8.96 8.58 -12.12
N ILE A 215 -8.31 8.97 -13.22
CA ILE A 215 -7.60 10.25 -13.28
C ILE A 215 -8.68 11.33 -13.38
N SER A 216 -8.75 12.19 -12.37
CA SER A 216 -9.62 13.36 -12.38
C SER A 216 -8.80 14.63 -12.25
N ASP A 217 -9.24 15.66 -12.97
CA ASP A 217 -8.74 17.04 -12.93
C ASP A 217 -9.05 17.75 -11.61
N ARG A 218 -10.02 17.23 -10.86
CA ARG A 218 -10.33 17.60 -9.48
C ARG A 218 -9.95 16.45 -8.54
N PRO A 219 -9.55 16.72 -7.28
CA PRO A 219 -9.33 15.66 -6.31
C PRO A 219 -10.67 14.98 -6.01
N THR A 220 -10.95 13.86 -6.68
CA THR A 220 -12.14 13.06 -6.42
C THR A 220 -11.73 11.62 -6.19
N THR A 221 -12.34 11.01 -5.18
CA THR A 221 -12.24 9.57 -4.91
C THR A 221 -13.44 8.81 -5.46
N SER A 222 -14.35 9.54 -6.12
CA SER A 222 -15.48 8.99 -6.85
C SER A 222 -14.97 8.03 -7.93
N GLY A 223 -15.31 6.75 -7.78
CA GLY A 223 -14.90 5.69 -8.70
C GLY A 223 -13.68 4.88 -8.24
N THR A 224 -13.08 5.19 -7.08
CA THR A 224 -12.03 4.32 -6.53
C THR A 224 -12.59 2.93 -6.20
N THR A 225 -11.87 1.90 -6.63
CA THR A 225 -12.23 0.50 -6.45
C THR A 225 -11.05 -0.27 -5.86
N LEU A 226 -11.29 -1.05 -4.80
CA LEU A 226 -10.36 -2.08 -4.33
C LEU A 226 -10.75 -3.42 -4.96
N ILE A 227 -9.78 -4.10 -5.57
CA ILE A 227 -9.96 -5.43 -6.16
C ILE A 227 -8.91 -6.36 -5.58
N VAL A 228 -9.32 -7.53 -5.09
CA VAL A 228 -8.41 -8.59 -4.68
C VAL A 228 -8.62 -9.80 -5.57
N ARG A 229 -7.52 -10.34 -6.11
CA ARG A 229 -7.51 -11.56 -6.91
C ARG A 229 -6.66 -12.63 -6.26
N GLN A 230 -7.11 -13.88 -6.31
CA GLN A 230 -6.33 -15.05 -5.92
C GLN A 230 -6.11 -15.92 -7.17
N GLY A 231 -4.86 -16.11 -7.58
CA GLY A 231 -4.55 -16.89 -8.79
C GLY A 231 -5.28 -16.40 -10.05
N GLY A 232 -5.53 -15.08 -10.16
CA GLY A 232 -6.26 -14.46 -11.27
C GLY A 232 -7.78 -14.38 -11.09
N THR A 233 -8.36 -15.14 -10.15
CA THR A 233 -9.80 -15.07 -9.86
C THR A 233 -10.10 -13.93 -8.91
N GLU A 234 -11.08 -13.09 -9.22
CA GLU A 234 -11.54 -12.02 -8.34
C GLU A 234 -12.27 -12.61 -7.12
N VAL A 235 -11.76 -12.29 -5.92
CA VAL A 235 -12.32 -12.74 -4.64
C VAL A 235 -12.89 -11.60 -3.81
N LEU A 236 -12.58 -10.36 -4.17
CA LEU A 236 -13.13 -9.15 -3.56
C LEU A 236 -13.18 -8.03 -4.58
N ARG A 237 -14.29 -7.27 -4.58
CA ARG A 237 -14.44 -5.99 -5.27
C ARG A 237 -15.23 -5.05 -4.39
N GLU A 238 -14.63 -3.93 -4.04
CA GLU A 238 -15.19 -2.93 -3.15
C GLU A 238 -15.15 -1.56 -3.83
N THR A 239 -16.24 -0.83 -3.73
CA THR A 239 -16.44 0.49 -4.34
C THR A 239 -16.99 1.48 -3.30
N GLY A 240 -17.26 2.72 -3.72
CA GLY A 240 -17.87 3.73 -2.85
C GLY A 240 -16.89 4.33 -1.83
N PHE A 241 -15.59 4.24 -2.12
CA PHE A 241 -14.57 4.84 -1.29
C PHE A 241 -14.65 6.37 -1.31
N GLN A 242 -14.44 6.96 -0.15
CA GLN A 242 -14.34 8.40 0.08
C GLN A 242 -13.04 8.71 0.81
N THR A 243 -12.46 9.88 0.56
CA THR A 243 -11.28 10.33 1.31
C THR A 243 -11.66 10.57 2.76
N VAL A 244 -10.86 10.06 3.69
CA VAL A 244 -10.95 10.47 5.09
C VAL A 244 -10.19 11.79 5.22
N SER A 245 -10.90 12.88 5.53
CA SER A 245 -10.28 14.17 5.83
C SER A 245 -9.28 13.99 6.97
N GLN A 246 -8.02 14.38 6.75
CA GLN A 246 -7.03 14.53 7.81
C GLN A 246 -7.23 15.87 8.53
#